data_AF-A0A9Q2EEK4-F1
#
_entry.id   AF-A0A9Q2EEK4-F1
#
_cell.length_a   1.000
_cell.length_b   1.000
_cell.length_c   1.000
_cell.angle_alpha   90.00
_cell.angle_beta   90.00
_cell.angle_gamma   90.00
#
_symmetry.space_group_name_H-M   'P 1'
#
loop_
_entity.id
_entity.type
_entity.pdbx_description
1 polymer ?
#
loop_
_entity_poly.entity_id
_entity_poly.type
_entity_poly.pdbx_seq_one_letter_code
_entity_poly.pdbx_strand_id
1 'polypeptide(L)'
;MNKKVVSAFLAGSVMAALSLPVFASNDSGTVNFAGKIVADTCEINVDGTGTNASTVTFADTYPSDFGADGTVGTSKAFKIEVKKCDPLVAKLNLKFSGTTTDAANKRLKNDLTGAGNATNVGIIVSNENGAKGDVVFDGSVPDAGTDVNNDATGATASVFNYTAKVIQVGDTAPTAGHYSSSATFEVVYR
;
A
#
# COMPACT_ATOMS: atom_id res chain seq x y z
N MET A 1 46.08 -84.94 59.91
CA MET A 1 44.89 -85.77 59.61
C MET A 1 43.64 -84.94 59.88
N ASN A 2 42.77 -84.82 58.86
CA ASN A 2 41.36 -84.38 58.90
C ASN A 2 41.03 -82.97 59.43
N LYS A 3 40.05 -82.23 58.91
CA LYS A 3 39.20 -82.26 57.72
C LYS A 3 38.54 -80.87 57.67
N LYS A 4 38.24 -80.42 56.46
CA LYS A 4 37.49 -79.21 56.09
C LYS A 4 36.29 -78.94 56.99
N VAL A 5 35.99 -77.67 57.31
CA VAL A 5 34.65 -77.06 57.11
C VAL A 5 34.83 -75.55 56.92
N VAL A 6 34.44 -75.09 55.73
CA VAL A 6 34.18 -73.69 55.37
C VAL A 6 32.82 -73.32 55.98
N SER A 7 32.72 -72.21 56.70
CA SER A 7 31.43 -71.60 57.04
C SER A 7 31.56 -70.09 56.96
N ALA A 8 31.12 -69.58 55.82
CA ALA A 8 31.07 -68.18 55.47
C ALA A 8 29.99 -67.48 56.29
N PHE A 9 30.37 -66.39 56.96
CA PHE A 9 29.45 -65.39 57.49
C PHE A 9 30.07 -64.01 57.27
N LEU A 10 29.79 -63.42 56.10
CA LEU A 10 29.84 -61.98 55.91
C LEU A 10 28.48 -61.55 55.33
N ALA A 11 27.57 -61.22 56.24
CA ALA A 11 26.45 -60.35 55.92
C ALA A 11 27.02 -58.92 55.83
N GLY A 12 27.32 -58.50 54.60
CA GLY A 12 27.73 -57.15 54.27
C GLY A 12 26.92 -56.70 53.06
N SER A 13 25.82 -56.00 53.32
CA SER A 13 24.97 -55.35 52.33
C SER A 13 25.79 -54.40 51.47
N VAL A 14 26.15 -54.81 50.25
CA VAL A 14 26.63 -53.88 49.22
C VAL A 14 25.40 -53.23 48.61
N MET A 15 25.18 -51.97 48.97
CA MET A 15 24.21 -51.08 48.33
C MET A 15 24.41 -51.12 46.81
N ALA A 16 23.34 -51.42 46.08
CA ALA A 16 23.27 -51.10 44.66
C ALA A 16 23.44 -49.58 44.52
N ALA A 17 24.59 -49.14 44.04
CA ALA A 17 24.76 -47.77 43.58
C ALA A 17 23.88 -47.61 42.33
N LEU A 18 22.64 -47.16 42.54
CA LEU A 18 21.82 -46.62 41.47
C LEU A 18 22.56 -45.39 40.96
N SER A 19 23.22 -45.51 39.81
CA SER A 19 23.72 -44.37 39.04
C SER A 19 22.51 -43.59 38.54
N LEU A 20 21.95 -42.76 39.41
CA LEU A 20 20.94 -41.78 39.02
C LEU A 20 21.66 -40.73 38.17
N PRO A 21 21.17 -40.42 36.95
CA PRO A 21 21.72 -39.30 36.21
C PRO A 21 21.44 -38.02 37.01
N VAL A 22 22.49 -37.39 37.53
CA VAL A 22 22.42 -36.05 38.11
C VAL A 22 22.23 -35.09 36.94
N PHE A 23 20.98 -34.75 36.65
CA PHE A 23 20.68 -33.59 35.82
C PHE A 23 20.74 -32.35 36.72
N ALA A 24 21.78 -31.53 36.55
CA ALA A 24 21.87 -30.24 37.21
C ALA A 24 20.63 -29.41 36.83
N SER A 25 19.75 -29.18 37.79
CA SER A 25 18.42 -28.56 37.58
C SER A 25 18.48 -27.06 37.26
N ASN A 26 19.69 -26.54 36.97
CA ASN A 26 19.99 -25.12 36.82
C ASN A 26 20.86 -24.82 35.57
N ASP A 27 21.19 -25.82 34.73
CA ASP A 27 21.80 -25.62 33.40
C ASP A 27 20.73 -25.52 32.30
N SER A 28 19.67 -24.75 32.55
CA SER A 28 18.66 -24.46 31.54
C SER A 28 18.50 -22.95 31.36
N GLY A 29 18.56 -22.53 30.11
CA GLY A 29 18.27 -21.17 29.66
C GLY A 29 17.23 -21.21 28.56
N THR A 30 16.46 -20.13 28.43
CA THR A 30 15.46 -20.00 27.37
C THR A 30 16.10 -19.38 26.14
N VAL A 31 15.95 -20.03 24.98
CA VAL A 31 16.28 -19.42 23.69
C VAL A 31 14.98 -18.96 23.04
N ASN A 32 14.80 -17.65 22.95
CA ASN A 32 13.64 -17.05 22.30
C ASN A 32 13.94 -16.79 20.82
N PHE A 33 13.29 -17.55 19.95
CA PHE A 33 13.28 -17.30 18.52
C PHE A 33 12.01 -16.51 18.17
N ALA A 34 12.18 -15.29 17.69
CA ALA A 34 11.10 -14.46 17.17
C ALA A 34 11.48 -13.99 15.77
N GLY A 35 10.53 -14.05 14.85
CA GLY A 35 10.70 -13.57 13.48
C GLY A 35 9.37 -13.08 12.94
N LYS A 36 9.41 -11.99 12.18
CA LYS A 36 8.28 -11.43 11.44
C LYS A 36 8.75 -11.24 10.01
N ILE A 37 8.19 -11.98 9.06
CA ILE A 37 8.38 -11.74 7.63
C ILE A 37 7.22 -10.84 7.18
N VAL A 38 7.54 -9.60 6.84
CA VAL A 38 6.60 -8.65 6.21
C VAL A 38 6.86 -8.60 4.70
N ALA A 39 5.84 -8.29 3.92
CA ALA A 39 5.97 -8.18 2.46
C ALA A 39 6.88 -7.00 2.08
N ASP A 40 7.65 -7.15 0.99
CA ASP A 40 8.60 -6.12 0.52
C ASP A 40 7.92 -4.83 0.04
N THR A 41 6.63 -4.87 -0.31
CA THR A 41 5.83 -3.72 -0.73
C THR A 41 4.34 -4.03 -0.51
N CYS A 42 3.50 -3.01 -0.33
CA CYS A 42 2.05 -3.24 -0.34
C CYS A 42 1.58 -3.74 -1.71
N GLU A 43 0.62 -4.67 -1.72
CA GLU A 43 -0.09 -5.05 -2.94
C GLU A 43 -1.06 -3.93 -3.33
N ILE A 44 -1.01 -3.49 -4.59
CA ILE A 44 -1.86 -2.40 -5.09
C ILE A 44 -2.91 -2.97 -6.04
N ASN A 45 -4.14 -2.49 -5.89
CA ASN A 45 -5.28 -2.78 -6.74
C ASN A 45 -6.04 -1.49 -7.08
N VAL A 46 -6.02 -1.08 -8.34
CA VAL A 46 -6.75 0.12 -8.80
C VAL A 46 -8.11 -0.32 -9.35
N ASP A 47 -9.21 0.19 -8.80
CA ASP A 47 -10.59 -0.11 -9.25
C ASP A 47 -10.95 -1.60 -9.36
N GLY A 48 -10.29 -2.49 -8.61
CA GLY A 48 -10.62 -3.91 -8.63
C GLY A 48 -9.97 -4.71 -9.77
N THR A 49 -9.03 -4.12 -10.52
CA THR A 49 -8.34 -4.79 -11.65
C THR A 49 -7.37 -5.89 -11.22
N GLY A 50 -6.95 -5.92 -9.95
CA GLY A 50 -5.90 -6.79 -9.44
C GLY A 50 -4.49 -6.38 -9.87
N THR A 51 -4.33 -5.16 -10.43
CA THR A 51 -3.05 -4.62 -10.89
C THR A 51 -2.83 -3.20 -10.36
N ASN A 52 -1.62 -2.69 -10.52
CA ASN A 52 -1.25 -1.31 -10.20
C ASN A 52 -1.57 -0.30 -11.33
N ALA A 53 -2.28 -0.75 -12.37
CA ALA A 53 -2.64 0.06 -13.53
C ALA A 53 -4.12 -0.12 -13.87
N SER A 54 -4.83 0.99 -14.06
CA SER A 54 -6.21 1.00 -14.54
C SER A 54 -6.46 2.25 -15.37
N THR A 55 -7.41 2.15 -16.29
CA THR A 55 -7.86 3.27 -17.12
C THR A 55 -9.20 3.77 -16.63
N VAL A 56 -9.25 5.02 -16.17
CA VAL A 56 -10.50 5.68 -15.79
C VAL A 56 -11.18 6.22 -17.05
N THR A 57 -12.11 5.44 -17.61
CA THR A 57 -12.88 5.84 -18.81
C THR A 57 -14.04 6.76 -18.45
N PHE A 58 -14.11 7.93 -19.07
CA PHE A 58 -15.20 8.88 -18.91
C PHE A 58 -16.35 8.62 -19.89
N ALA A 59 -17.53 9.13 -19.55
CA ALA A 59 -18.60 9.29 -20.54
C ALA A 59 -18.23 10.39 -21.55
N ASP A 60 -18.88 10.37 -22.71
CA ASP A 60 -18.72 11.43 -23.71
C ASP A 60 -19.06 12.80 -23.12
N THR A 61 -18.31 13.82 -23.53
CA THR A 61 -18.51 15.22 -23.16
C THR A 61 -18.45 16.08 -24.42
N TYR A 62 -19.10 17.24 -24.40
CA TYR A 62 -19.26 18.10 -25.56
C TYR A 62 -18.56 19.44 -25.32
N PRO A 63 -17.99 20.08 -26.37
CA PRO A 63 -17.40 21.42 -26.24
C PRO A 63 -18.32 22.47 -25.61
N SER A 64 -19.64 22.33 -25.81
CA SER A 64 -20.66 23.20 -25.23
C SER A 64 -20.81 23.09 -23.71
N ASP A 65 -20.26 22.03 -23.10
CA ASP A 65 -20.27 21.84 -21.65
C ASP A 65 -19.24 22.76 -20.95
N PHE A 66 -18.41 23.45 -21.74
CA PHE A 66 -17.33 24.30 -21.29
C PHE A 66 -17.50 25.75 -21.77
N GLY A 67 -16.83 26.70 -21.12
CA GLY A 67 -16.98 28.12 -21.47
C GLY A 67 -15.91 29.07 -20.93
N ALA A 68 -15.10 28.63 -19.96
CA ALA A 68 -13.97 29.39 -19.43
C ALA A 68 -12.90 28.44 -18.87
N ASP A 69 -11.67 28.94 -18.72
CA ASP A 69 -10.59 28.18 -18.10
C ASP A 69 -11.03 27.61 -16.74
N GLY A 70 -10.71 26.33 -16.51
CA GLY A 70 -11.05 25.66 -15.27
C GLY A 70 -12.49 25.13 -15.19
N THR A 71 -13.31 25.30 -16.24
CA THR A 71 -14.66 24.71 -16.26
C THR A 71 -14.56 23.19 -16.20
N VAL A 72 -15.28 22.59 -15.24
CA VAL A 72 -15.32 21.14 -15.03
C VAL A 72 -16.47 20.54 -15.82
N GLY A 73 -16.15 19.54 -16.63
CA GLY A 73 -17.12 18.73 -17.35
C GLY A 73 -17.44 17.42 -16.63
N THR A 74 -17.42 16.32 -17.38
CA THR A 74 -17.71 14.98 -16.85
C THR A 74 -16.71 14.54 -15.77
N SER A 75 -17.20 13.73 -14.83
CA SER A 75 -16.45 13.27 -13.66
C SER A 75 -16.66 11.79 -13.43
N LYS A 76 -15.63 11.11 -12.90
CA LYS A 76 -15.68 9.68 -12.56
C LYS A 76 -14.96 9.40 -11.25
N ALA A 77 -15.67 8.76 -10.33
CA ALA A 77 -15.07 8.23 -9.11
C ALA A 77 -14.23 6.99 -9.44
N PHE A 78 -13.10 6.86 -8.73
CA PHE A 78 -12.25 5.68 -8.75
C PHE A 78 -11.60 5.49 -7.38
N LYS A 79 -11.10 4.30 -7.11
CA LYS A 79 -10.39 3.99 -5.86
C LYS A 79 -9.10 3.23 -6.12
N ILE A 80 -8.14 3.44 -5.22
CA ILE A 80 -6.91 2.67 -5.15
C ILE A 80 -6.92 1.92 -3.81
N GLU A 81 -6.91 0.61 -3.88
CA GLU A 81 -6.86 -0.27 -2.73
C GLU A 81 -5.42 -0.75 -2.54
N VAL A 82 -4.93 -0.62 -1.32
CA VAL A 82 -3.58 -1.04 -0.95
C VAL A 82 -3.70 -2.09 0.16
N LYS A 83 -3.16 -3.29 -0.06
CA LYS A 83 -3.30 -4.48 0.81
C LYS A 83 -1.94 -4.98 1.27
N LYS A 84 -1.94 -5.79 2.34
CA LYS A 84 -0.75 -6.47 2.88
C LYS A 84 0.42 -5.52 3.19
N CYS A 85 0.12 -4.27 3.57
CA CYS A 85 1.12 -3.35 4.09
C CYS A 85 1.62 -3.82 5.46
N ASP A 86 2.84 -3.40 5.84
CA ASP A 86 3.36 -3.70 7.17
C ASP A 86 2.37 -3.19 8.24
N PRO A 87 1.83 -4.06 9.12
CA PRO A 87 0.92 -3.66 10.18
C PRO A 87 1.49 -2.63 11.19
N LEU A 88 2.81 -2.45 11.24
CA LEU A 88 3.47 -1.44 12.08
C LEU A 88 3.39 -0.03 11.50
N VAL A 89 3.10 0.09 10.20
CA VAL A 89 2.80 1.38 9.57
C VAL A 89 1.39 1.77 9.97
N ALA A 90 1.20 2.95 10.56
CA ALA A 90 -0.09 3.38 11.07
C ALA A 90 -0.95 4.00 9.96
N LYS A 91 -0.30 4.70 9.02
CA LYS A 91 -0.97 5.49 7.98
C LYS A 91 -0.26 5.36 6.64
N LEU A 92 -1.05 5.50 5.59
CA LEU A 92 -0.59 5.47 4.21
C LEU A 92 -1.10 6.70 3.48
N ASN A 93 -0.35 7.12 2.47
CA ASN A 93 -0.76 8.15 1.53
C ASN A 93 -0.26 7.80 0.12
N LEU A 94 -0.78 8.44 -0.92
CA LEU A 94 -0.32 8.26 -2.30
C LEU A 94 0.16 9.60 -2.83
N LYS A 95 1.45 9.69 -3.19
CA LYS A 95 1.95 10.84 -3.95
C LYS A 95 1.83 10.55 -5.43
N PHE A 96 1.44 11.55 -6.22
CA PHE A 96 1.24 11.42 -7.66
C PHE A 96 2.24 12.27 -8.42
N SER A 97 2.64 11.79 -9.60
CA SER A 97 3.51 12.49 -10.53
C SER A 97 2.94 12.44 -11.94
N GLY A 98 2.99 13.55 -12.67
CA GLY A 98 2.46 13.61 -14.03
C GLY A 98 2.84 14.91 -14.74
N THR A 99 2.59 14.97 -16.04
CA THR A 99 2.80 16.21 -16.80
C THR A 99 1.57 17.11 -16.68
N THR A 100 1.77 18.36 -16.29
CA THR A 100 0.68 19.30 -15.98
C THR A 100 0.67 20.51 -16.90
N THR A 101 -0.43 21.27 -16.86
CA THR A 101 -0.64 22.49 -17.67
C THR A 101 -0.62 23.77 -16.85
N ASP A 102 -0.61 23.67 -15.53
CA ASP A 102 -0.71 24.78 -14.58
C ASP A 102 0.49 24.84 -13.63
N ALA A 103 0.79 26.03 -13.12
CA ALA A 103 1.91 26.23 -12.19
C ALA A 103 1.72 25.55 -10.82
N ALA A 104 0.47 25.21 -10.46
CA ALA A 104 0.16 24.49 -9.23
C ALA A 104 0.25 22.95 -9.39
N ASN A 105 0.55 22.45 -10.58
CA ASN A 105 0.67 21.03 -10.90
C ASN A 105 -0.59 20.21 -10.59
N LYS A 106 -1.79 20.75 -10.83
CA LYS A 106 -3.07 20.07 -10.54
C LYS A 106 -3.82 19.60 -11.77
N ARG A 107 -3.48 20.13 -12.95
CA ARG A 107 -4.20 19.87 -14.21
C ARG A 107 -3.32 19.03 -15.12
N LEU A 108 -3.53 17.72 -15.14
CA LEU A 108 -2.84 16.81 -16.05
C LEU A 108 -3.09 17.22 -17.51
N LYS A 109 -2.02 17.18 -18.29
CA LYS A 109 -2.01 17.51 -19.70
C LYS A 109 -2.66 16.39 -20.52
N ASN A 110 -3.33 16.74 -21.61
CA ASN A 110 -3.66 15.76 -22.64
C ASN A 110 -2.37 15.28 -23.34
N ASP A 111 -2.09 13.98 -23.23
CA ASP A 111 -0.92 13.31 -23.82
C ASP A 111 -1.12 13.06 -25.33
N LEU A 112 -2.36 13.12 -25.83
CA LEU A 112 -2.66 12.95 -27.25
C LEU A 112 -2.42 14.24 -28.03
N THR A 113 -1.82 14.13 -29.22
CA THR A 113 -1.52 15.26 -30.11
C THR A 113 -1.84 14.92 -31.57
N GLY A 114 -2.08 15.93 -32.41
CA GLY A 114 -2.38 15.75 -33.84
C GLY A 114 -3.87 15.68 -34.18
N ALA A 115 -4.17 15.42 -35.45
CA ALA A 115 -5.54 15.42 -35.96
C ALA A 115 -6.43 14.35 -35.29
N GLY A 116 -7.67 14.71 -34.98
CA GLY A 116 -8.63 13.83 -34.30
C GLY A 116 -8.54 13.81 -32.77
N ASN A 117 -7.57 14.54 -32.18
CA ASN A 117 -7.40 14.68 -30.74
C ASN A 117 -7.89 16.04 -30.25
N ALA A 118 -8.46 16.06 -29.04
CA ALA A 118 -8.98 17.26 -28.41
C ALA A 118 -7.84 18.18 -27.92
N THR A 119 -8.00 19.48 -28.06
CA THR A 119 -7.12 20.50 -27.45
C THR A 119 -7.85 21.20 -26.31
N ASN A 120 -7.12 21.98 -25.51
CA ASN A 120 -7.66 22.78 -24.40
C ASN A 120 -8.41 21.95 -23.34
N VAL A 121 -8.00 20.70 -23.16
CA VAL A 121 -8.59 19.77 -22.20
C VAL A 121 -7.49 19.16 -21.34
N GLY A 122 -7.81 18.96 -20.06
CA GLY A 122 -6.96 18.25 -19.11
C GLY A 122 -7.80 17.46 -18.12
N ILE A 123 -7.12 16.84 -17.16
CA ILE A 123 -7.76 16.10 -16.07
C ILE A 123 -7.30 16.65 -14.72
N ILE A 124 -8.24 16.89 -13.82
CA ILE A 124 -7.96 17.08 -12.39
C ILE A 124 -8.40 15.84 -11.61
N VAL A 125 -7.76 15.57 -10.48
CA VAL A 125 -8.17 14.51 -9.55
C VAL A 125 -8.39 15.12 -8.18
N SER A 126 -9.58 14.96 -7.63
CA SER A 126 -9.90 15.38 -6.27
C SER A 126 -9.73 14.19 -5.31
N ASN A 127 -9.02 14.42 -4.21
CA ASN A 127 -8.92 13.53 -3.06
C ASN A 127 -10.19 13.59 -2.21
N GLU A 128 -10.78 12.43 -1.95
CA GLU A 128 -11.97 12.28 -1.11
C GLU A 128 -11.66 11.59 0.24
N ASN A 129 -10.37 11.45 0.59
CA ASN A 129 -9.91 10.88 1.85
C ASN A 129 -9.59 11.98 2.87
N GLY A 130 -10.08 11.85 4.10
CA GLY A 130 -9.77 12.82 5.17
C GLY A 130 -10.06 14.27 4.76
N ALA A 131 -9.04 15.12 4.80
CA ALA A 131 -9.08 16.48 4.28
C ALA A 131 -9.21 16.48 2.73
N LYS A 132 -10.28 17.10 2.23
CA LYS A 132 -10.58 17.14 0.79
C LYS A 132 -9.75 18.19 0.08
N GLY A 133 -9.36 17.91 -1.16
CA GLY A 133 -8.62 18.83 -2.01
C GLY A 133 -8.16 18.18 -3.30
N ASP A 134 -7.61 18.96 -4.24
CA ASP A 134 -7.08 18.40 -5.48
C ASP A 134 -5.68 17.82 -5.29
N VAL A 135 -5.43 16.70 -5.96
CA VAL A 135 -4.13 16.04 -6.04
C VAL A 135 -3.14 16.96 -6.76
N VAL A 136 -1.91 16.98 -6.25
CA VAL A 136 -0.77 17.64 -6.88
C VAL A 136 0.09 16.57 -7.54
N PHE A 137 0.43 16.76 -8.82
CA PHE A 137 1.11 15.81 -9.69
C PHE A 137 2.61 16.09 -9.83
N ASP A 138 3.27 16.59 -8.79
CA ASP A 138 4.69 16.95 -8.78
C ASP A 138 5.59 15.95 -8.03
N GLY A 139 5.02 14.85 -7.55
CA GLY A 139 5.73 13.86 -6.75
C GLY A 139 6.06 14.32 -5.33
N SER A 140 5.51 15.44 -4.87
CA SER A 140 5.64 15.89 -3.49
C SER A 140 4.82 15.00 -2.54
N VAL A 141 5.25 14.96 -1.27
CA VAL A 141 4.54 14.23 -0.23
C VAL A 141 3.24 14.99 0.14
N PRO A 142 2.05 14.37 0.08
CA PRO A 142 0.78 15.04 0.36
C PRO A 142 0.65 15.51 1.81
N ASP A 143 -0.37 16.33 2.10
CA ASP A 143 -0.66 16.75 3.47
C ASP A 143 -1.07 15.55 4.36
N ALA A 144 -0.68 15.57 5.64
CA ALA A 144 -1.01 14.49 6.58
C ALA A 144 -2.52 14.37 6.86
N GLY A 145 -3.29 15.42 6.60
CA GLY A 145 -4.74 15.42 6.69
C GLY A 145 -5.42 14.52 5.65
N THR A 146 -4.71 14.13 4.58
CA THR A 146 -5.23 13.21 3.55
C THR A 146 -4.84 11.75 3.78
N ASP A 147 -4.13 11.45 4.86
CA ASP A 147 -3.68 10.10 5.18
C ASP A 147 -4.87 9.15 5.39
N VAL A 148 -4.71 7.91 4.92
CA VAL A 148 -5.63 6.80 5.15
C VAL A 148 -5.02 5.88 6.20
N ASN A 149 -5.82 5.44 7.17
CA ASN A 149 -5.36 4.49 8.17
C ASN A 149 -4.98 3.17 7.51
N ASN A 150 -3.83 2.63 7.90
CA ASN A 150 -3.45 1.28 7.54
C ASN A 150 -4.18 0.28 8.42
N ASP A 151 -4.45 -0.90 7.87
CA ASP A 151 -4.95 -2.01 8.67
C ASP A 151 -3.83 -2.61 9.53
N ALA A 152 -3.99 -2.47 10.85
CA ALA A 152 -3.08 -3.04 11.85
C ALA A 152 -3.08 -4.58 11.88
N THR A 153 -3.93 -5.25 11.10
CA THR A 153 -3.91 -6.70 10.89
C THR A 153 -3.34 -7.12 9.54
N GLY A 154 -3.18 -6.18 8.60
CA GLY A 154 -2.75 -6.43 7.22
C GLY A 154 -3.72 -7.27 6.37
N ALA A 155 -4.93 -7.54 6.86
CA ALA A 155 -5.90 -8.43 6.23
C ALA A 155 -6.90 -7.70 5.31
N THR A 156 -7.20 -6.44 5.63
CA THR A 156 -8.11 -5.56 4.90
C THR A 156 -7.34 -4.53 4.08
N ALA A 157 -7.97 -4.05 3.00
CA ALA A 157 -7.37 -3.02 2.17
C ALA A 157 -7.51 -1.64 2.81
N SER A 158 -6.44 -0.88 2.77
CA SER A 158 -6.48 0.57 2.92
C SER A 158 -7.00 1.16 1.60
N VAL A 159 -8.13 1.86 1.65
CA VAL A 159 -8.84 2.35 0.46
C VAL A 159 -8.67 3.85 0.30
N PHE A 160 -8.11 4.28 -0.82
CA PHE A 160 -8.01 5.66 -1.23
C PHE A 160 -9.08 5.98 -2.28
N ASN A 161 -9.98 6.91 -1.97
CA ASN A 161 -11.06 7.35 -2.84
C ASN A 161 -10.70 8.65 -3.54
N TYR A 162 -10.96 8.69 -4.84
CA TYR A 162 -10.68 9.85 -5.70
C TYR A 162 -11.81 10.09 -6.68
N THR A 163 -11.89 11.32 -7.19
CA THR A 163 -12.76 11.68 -8.32
C THR A 163 -11.94 12.38 -9.39
N ALA A 164 -11.81 11.74 -10.55
CA ALA A 164 -11.22 12.36 -11.74
C ALA A 164 -12.26 13.21 -12.45
N LYS A 165 -11.87 14.36 -13.00
CA LYS A 165 -12.76 15.30 -13.69
C LYS A 165 -12.09 15.87 -14.91
N VAL A 166 -12.82 15.93 -16.02
CA VAL A 166 -12.38 16.61 -17.24
C VAL A 166 -12.47 18.12 -17.02
N ILE A 167 -11.43 18.85 -17.40
CA ILE A 167 -11.35 20.30 -17.20
C ILE A 167 -10.95 21.02 -18.49
N GLN A 168 -11.53 22.19 -18.74
CA GLN A 168 -11.04 23.11 -19.77
C GLN A 168 -9.70 23.74 -19.34
N VAL A 169 -8.74 23.78 -20.26
CA VAL A 169 -7.42 24.39 -20.10
C VAL A 169 -7.27 25.56 -21.07
N GLY A 170 -7.08 26.76 -20.55
CA GLY A 170 -7.05 28.01 -21.31
C GLY A 170 -8.44 28.58 -21.58
N ASP A 171 -8.48 29.78 -22.18
CA ASP A 171 -9.73 30.53 -22.39
C ASP A 171 -10.58 30.02 -23.56
N THR A 172 -10.01 29.17 -24.42
CA THR A 172 -10.72 28.56 -25.54
C THR A 172 -11.32 27.22 -25.14
N ALA A 173 -12.59 27.00 -25.48
CA ALA A 173 -13.28 25.74 -25.22
C ALA A 173 -12.54 24.53 -25.82
N PRO A 174 -12.68 23.33 -25.24
CA PRO A 174 -12.11 22.10 -25.79
C PRO A 174 -12.59 21.84 -27.22
N THR A 175 -11.69 21.37 -28.10
CA THR A 175 -12.11 20.89 -29.41
C THR A 175 -12.63 19.46 -29.32
N ALA A 176 -13.50 19.06 -30.25
CA ALA A 176 -13.89 17.66 -30.38
C ALA A 176 -12.66 16.79 -30.74
N GLY A 177 -12.58 15.61 -30.14
CA GLY A 177 -11.52 14.64 -30.39
C GLY A 177 -11.24 13.77 -29.18
N HIS A 178 -10.31 12.83 -29.33
CA HIS A 178 -9.87 11.97 -28.24
C HIS A 178 -8.93 12.72 -27.28
N TYR A 179 -8.98 12.35 -26.01
CA TYR A 179 -8.03 12.80 -25.00
C TYR A 179 -7.60 11.63 -24.12
N SER A 180 -6.39 11.70 -23.59
CA SER A 180 -5.85 10.74 -22.64
C SER A 180 -4.79 11.45 -21.80
N SER A 181 -4.76 11.16 -20.50
CA SER A 181 -3.77 11.70 -19.58
C SER A 181 -3.25 10.58 -18.69
N SER A 182 -1.98 10.67 -18.34
CA SER A 182 -1.32 9.70 -17.48
C SER A 182 -0.67 10.34 -16.24
N ALA A 183 -0.70 9.61 -15.13
CA ALA A 183 0.02 9.92 -13.91
C ALA A 183 0.52 8.62 -13.27
N THR A 184 1.65 8.69 -12.58
CA THR A 184 2.14 7.61 -11.72
C THR A 184 1.84 7.94 -10.27
N PHE A 185 1.83 6.93 -9.41
CA PHE A 185 1.72 7.11 -7.97
C PHE A 185 2.68 6.21 -7.22
N GLU A 186 3.09 6.67 -6.04
CA GLU A 186 3.94 5.93 -5.10
C GLU A 186 3.29 5.95 -3.71
N VAL A 187 3.40 4.83 -3.00
CA VAL A 187 2.89 4.71 -1.63
C VAL A 187 3.85 5.42 -0.68
N VAL A 188 3.30 6.30 0.16
CA VAL A 188 3.98 6.96 1.27
C VAL A 188 3.56 6.27 2.56
N TYR A 189 4.54 5.84 3.36
CA TYR A 189 4.33 5.15 4.64
C TYR A 189 4.56 6.14 5.79
N ARG A 190 3.64 6.17 6.77
CA ARG A 190 3.67 7.08 7.91
C ARG A 190 3.30 6.41 9.24
#